data_AF-A0A9P1BY95-F1
#
_entry.id   AF-A0A9P1BY95-F1
#
_cell.length_a   1.000
_cell.length_b   1.000
_cell.length_c   1.000
_cell.angle_alpha   90.00
_cell.angle_beta   90.00
_cell.angle_gamma   90.00
#
_symmetry.space_group_name_H-M   'P 1'
#
loop_
_entity.id
_entity.type
_entity.pdbx_description
1 polymer ?
#
loop_
_entity_poly.entity_id
_entity_poly.type
_entity_poly.pdbx_seq_one_letter_code
_entity_poly.pdbx_strand_id
1 'polypeptide(L)'
;MKGSWKMIQAATSRADGDRLRQDCQRCRSKLRQRQQRGNEEERRMLQRSLQGGVFSEKRVAPVVKAGTGLTSQDTQPAEAPTFVQGKALTRDGAADVLEDLLVAYSDADFLQRVDKLSRDVAFDALEFAKHLARLSFEAQQPILKKWGFEASITGAQEMKQALKEQTQRDTELEELSNKVSRALYGSPDLMMYERVKLLLDVPKKDGVP
;
A
#
# COMPACT_ATOMS: atom_id res chain seq x y z
N MET A 1 -51.94 13.01 -22.04
CA MET A 1 -50.76 12.47 -22.73
C MET A 1 -50.27 11.18 -22.05
N LYS A 2 -50.94 10.04 -22.27
CA LYS A 2 -50.60 8.72 -21.69
C LYS A 2 -50.64 7.63 -22.76
N GLY A 3 -49.83 7.74 -23.81
CA GLY A 3 -50.02 6.89 -25.00
C GLY A 3 -48.79 6.54 -25.82
N SER A 4 -47.55 6.76 -25.36
CA SER A 4 -46.36 6.57 -26.23
C SER A 4 -45.19 5.87 -25.55
N TRP A 5 -45.47 4.81 -24.78
CA TRP A 5 -44.42 3.94 -24.21
C TRP A 5 -44.64 2.44 -24.50
N LYS A 6 -45.82 2.03 -25.00
CA LYS A 6 -46.11 0.62 -25.34
C LYS A 6 -45.48 0.16 -26.66
N MET A 7 -44.99 1.06 -27.50
CA MET A 7 -44.47 0.70 -28.82
C MET A 7 -42.98 0.30 -28.82
N ILE A 8 -42.22 0.64 -27.76
CA ILE A 8 -40.78 0.28 -27.66
C ILE A 8 -40.59 -1.14 -27.09
N GLN A 9 -41.55 -1.68 -26.33
CA GLN A 9 -41.47 -3.06 -25.82
C GLN A 9 -41.65 -4.15 -26.90
N ALA A 10 -42.27 -3.83 -28.04
CA ALA A 10 -42.51 -4.80 -29.12
C ALA A 10 -41.31 -4.98 -30.08
N ALA A 11 -40.30 -4.12 -30.03
CA ALA A 11 -39.13 -4.20 -30.92
C ALA A 11 -37.98 -5.06 -30.36
N THR A 12 -38.02 -5.41 -29.06
CA THR A 12 -36.99 -6.21 -28.39
C THR A 12 -37.30 -7.71 -28.28
N SER A 13 -38.45 -8.18 -28.79
CA SER A 13 -38.80 -9.61 -28.83
C SER A 13 -38.23 -10.32 -30.06
N ARG A 14 -36.98 -10.01 -30.43
CA ARG A 14 -36.23 -10.82 -31.40
C ARG A 14 -35.49 -11.91 -30.64
N ALA A 15 -35.57 -13.15 -31.11
CA ALA A 15 -34.90 -14.32 -30.51
C ALA A 15 -33.39 -14.13 -30.27
N ASP A 16 -32.77 -13.15 -30.93
CA ASP A 16 -31.36 -12.77 -30.69
C ASP A 16 -31.10 -12.09 -29.34
N GLY A 17 -32.11 -11.51 -28.69
CA GLY A 17 -31.91 -10.82 -27.41
C GLY A 17 -31.40 -11.75 -26.30
N ASP A 18 -31.91 -12.98 -26.24
CA ASP A 18 -31.46 -13.97 -25.27
C ASP A 18 -30.10 -14.54 -25.63
N ARG A 19 -29.81 -14.72 -26.93
CA ARG A 19 -28.49 -15.12 -27.42
C ARG A 19 -27.40 -14.10 -27.05
N LEU A 20 -27.67 -12.81 -27.25
CA LEU A 20 -26.78 -11.72 -26.86
C LEU A 20 -26.54 -11.69 -25.35
N ARG A 21 -27.57 -11.91 -24.52
CA ARG A 21 -27.41 -12.02 -23.07
C ARG A 21 -26.55 -13.21 -22.68
N GLN A 22 -26.77 -14.37 -23.29
CA GLN A 22 -25.96 -15.57 -23.05
C GLN A 22 -24.51 -15.35 -23.47
N ASP A 23 -24.25 -14.71 -24.61
CA ASP A 23 -22.90 -14.39 -25.07
C ASP A 23 -22.22 -13.37 -24.14
N CYS A 24 -22.93 -12.34 -23.68
CA CYS A 24 -22.41 -11.41 -22.67
C CYS A 24 -22.08 -12.12 -21.35
N GLN A 25 -22.95 -13.02 -20.89
CA GLN A 25 -22.72 -13.82 -19.68
C GLN A 25 -21.50 -14.75 -19.86
N ARG A 26 -21.38 -15.40 -21.02
CA ARG A 26 -20.26 -16.28 -21.37
C ARG A 26 -18.94 -15.53 -21.48
N CYS A 27 -18.98 -14.31 -22.01
CA CYS A 27 -17.81 -13.46 -22.10
C CYS A 27 -17.36 -12.99 -20.69
N ARG A 28 -18.31 -12.59 -19.84
CA ARG A 28 -18.02 -12.24 -18.42
C ARG A 28 -17.48 -13.44 -17.63
N SER A 29 -18.03 -14.64 -17.80
CA SER A 29 -17.56 -15.83 -17.09
C SER A 29 -16.15 -16.22 -17.53
N LYS A 30 -15.85 -16.18 -18.83
CA LYS A 30 -14.49 -16.39 -19.37
C LYS A 30 -13.49 -15.38 -18.82
N LEU A 31 -13.86 -14.09 -18.72
CA LEU A 31 -12.99 -13.06 -18.17
C LEU A 31 -12.67 -13.33 -16.69
N ARG A 32 -13.69 -13.66 -15.88
CA ARG A 32 -13.50 -14.05 -14.47
C ARG A 32 -12.61 -15.27 -14.32
N GLN A 33 -12.79 -16.28 -15.18
CA GLN A 33 -11.96 -17.49 -15.16
C GLN A 33 -10.49 -17.18 -15.46
N ARG A 34 -10.20 -16.26 -16.40
CA ARG A 34 -8.83 -15.82 -16.68
C ARG A 34 -8.21 -15.09 -15.49
N GLN A 35 -8.96 -14.19 -14.85
CA GLN A 35 -8.50 -13.49 -13.65
C GLN A 35 -8.21 -14.46 -12.49
N GLN A 36 -9.10 -15.45 -12.27
CA GLN A 36 -8.89 -16.46 -11.24
C GLN A 36 -7.63 -17.29 -11.49
N ARG A 37 -7.37 -17.70 -12.75
CA ARG A 37 -6.14 -18.42 -13.11
C ARG A 37 -4.89 -17.58 -12.87
N GLY A 38 -4.90 -16.30 -13.26
CA GLY A 38 -3.79 -15.38 -13.00
C GLY A 38 -3.50 -15.23 -11.50
N ASN A 39 -4.54 -15.02 -10.68
CA ASN A 39 -4.40 -14.92 -9.23
C ASN A 39 -3.91 -16.23 -8.60
N GLU A 40 -4.33 -17.39 -9.11
CA GLU A 40 -3.89 -18.69 -8.60
C GLU A 40 -2.41 -18.97 -8.98
N GLU A 41 -1.99 -18.60 -10.18
CA GLU A 41 -0.60 -18.68 -10.63
C GLU A 41 0.31 -17.76 -9.80
N GLU A 42 -0.11 -16.52 -9.55
CA GLU A 42 0.59 -15.58 -8.68
C GLU A 42 0.72 -16.12 -7.25
N ARG A 43 -0.37 -16.65 -6.69
CA ARG A 43 -0.36 -17.28 -5.37
C ARG A 43 0.59 -18.49 -5.31
N ARG A 44 0.60 -19.33 -6.35
CA ARG A 44 1.53 -20.47 -6.45
C ARG A 44 2.98 -20.02 -6.55
N MET A 45 3.27 -18.92 -7.26
CA MET A 45 4.63 -18.37 -7.32
C MET A 45 5.09 -17.86 -5.96
N LEU A 46 4.26 -17.07 -5.26
CA LEU A 46 4.56 -16.60 -3.91
C LEU A 46 4.77 -17.74 -2.92
N GLN A 47 3.93 -18.77 -2.99
CA GLN A 47 4.08 -19.95 -2.13
C GLN A 47 5.38 -20.72 -2.40
N ARG A 48 5.79 -20.83 -3.68
CA ARG A 48 7.09 -21.41 -4.05
C ARG A 48 8.26 -20.57 -3.55
N SER A 49 8.19 -19.23 -3.61
CA SER A 49 9.24 -18.36 -3.09
C SER A 49 9.39 -18.43 -1.57
N LEU A 50 8.28 -18.63 -0.85
CA LEU A 50 8.31 -18.81 0.61
C LEU A 50 8.84 -20.20 1.01
N GLN A 51 8.42 -21.26 0.33
CA GLN A 51 8.91 -22.63 0.61
C GLN A 51 10.33 -22.87 0.10
N GLY A 52 10.74 -22.18 -0.97
CA GLY A 52 12.05 -22.29 -1.59
C GLY A 52 13.18 -21.67 -0.78
N GLY A 53 12.90 -21.12 0.40
CA GLY A 53 13.90 -20.67 1.35
C GLY A 53 14.92 -19.73 0.71
N VAL A 54 14.62 -18.43 0.69
CA VAL A 54 15.61 -17.36 0.48
C VAL A 54 16.77 -17.45 1.50
N PHE A 55 16.67 -18.35 2.48
CA PHE A 55 17.68 -18.76 3.46
C PHE A 55 18.29 -20.16 3.24
N SER A 56 18.35 -20.70 2.02
CA SER A 56 19.36 -21.74 1.71
C SER A 56 20.74 -21.10 1.57
N GLU A 57 21.24 -20.74 2.74
CA GLU A 57 22.53 -20.14 3.05
C GLU A 57 23.65 -21.17 2.85
N LYS A 58 23.90 -21.56 1.60
CA LYS A 58 25.20 -22.12 1.21
C LYS A 58 26.11 -20.95 0.85
N ARG A 59 26.45 -20.13 1.86
CA ARG A 59 27.52 -19.12 1.74
C ARG A 59 28.81 -19.87 1.43
N VAL A 60 29.24 -19.78 0.17
CA VAL A 60 30.62 -20.03 -0.21
C VAL A 60 31.45 -18.98 0.54
N ALA A 61 32.32 -19.44 1.43
CA ALA A 61 33.18 -18.61 2.24
C ALA A 61 33.97 -17.63 1.35
N PRO A 62 33.91 -16.30 1.59
CA PRO A 62 34.80 -15.38 0.93
C PRO A 62 36.22 -15.61 1.45
N VAL A 63 37.12 -16.02 0.55
CA VAL A 63 38.56 -16.08 0.79
C VAL A 63 39.05 -14.67 1.10
N VAL A 64 39.41 -14.47 2.37
CA VAL A 64 39.98 -13.25 2.92
C VAL A 64 41.38 -13.07 2.32
N LYS A 65 41.57 -12.07 1.46
CA LYS A 65 42.91 -11.55 1.16
C LYS A 65 43.20 -10.38 2.10
N ALA A 66 44.17 -10.61 2.98
CA ALA A 66 44.76 -9.61 3.84
C ALA A 66 45.36 -8.46 3.01
N GLY A 67 44.89 -7.25 3.27
CA GLY A 67 45.41 -6.01 2.71
C GLY A 67 45.50 -4.97 3.82
N THR A 68 46.67 -4.91 4.43
CA THR A 68 47.11 -3.96 5.46
C THR A 68 47.03 -2.53 4.94
N GLY A 69 46.38 -1.65 5.69
CA GLY A 69 46.33 -0.21 5.36
C GLY A 69 45.80 0.61 6.53
N LEU A 70 46.68 0.89 7.49
CA LEU A 70 46.47 1.87 8.55
C LEU A 70 46.19 3.25 7.96
N THR A 71 45.09 3.89 8.36
CA THR A 71 45.05 5.35 8.54
C THR A 71 44.01 5.67 9.62
N SER A 72 44.51 5.97 10.81
CA SER A 72 43.73 6.49 11.93
C SER A 72 43.40 7.96 11.69
N GLN A 73 42.11 8.31 11.69
CA GLN A 73 41.67 9.67 12.04
C GLN A 73 40.54 9.57 13.05
N ASP A 74 40.89 9.97 14.28
CA ASP A 74 40.01 10.22 15.41
C ASP A 74 38.91 11.22 15.01
N THR A 75 37.72 10.69 14.70
CA THR A 75 36.49 11.47 14.71
C THR A 75 35.62 10.85 15.80
N GLN A 76 35.47 11.56 16.92
CA GLN A 76 34.60 11.16 18.02
C GLN A 76 33.21 10.78 17.47
N PRO A 77 32.78 9.52 17.61
CA PRO A 77 31.43 9.15 17.26
C PRO A 77 30.52 9.73 18.34
N ALA A 78 29.79 10.79 18.00
CA ALA A 78 28.62 11.19 18.76
C ALA A 78 27.70 9.97 18.81
N GLU A 79 27.58 9.37 20.00
CA GLU A 79 26.78 8.18 20.26
C GLU A 79 25.34 8.48 19.88
N ALA A 80 24.96 8.13 18.65
CA ALA A 80 23.58 8.06 18.27
C ALA A 80 22.93 7.07 19.25
N PRO A 81 21.87 7.44 19.97
CA PRO A 81 21.22 6.57 20.92
C PRO A 81 20.77 5.31 20.17
N THR A 82 21.51 4.22 20.36
CA THR A 82 21.14 2.90 19.86
C THR A 82 19.87 2.49 20.58
N PHE A 83 18.73 2.71 19.93
CA PHE A 83 17.44 2.28 20.44
C PHE A 83 17.43 0.76 20.47
N VAL A 84 17.27 0.22 21.68
CA VAL A 84 17.06 -1.21 21.91
C VAL A 84 15.74 -1.58 21.24
N GLN A 85 15.80 -2.43 20.22
CA GLN A 85 14.63 -2.98 19.51
C GLN A 85 13.61 -3.49 20.54
N GLY A 86 12.37 -2.98 20.49
CA GLY A 86 11.28 -3.41 21.36
C GLY A 86 10.74 -2.40 22.37
N LYS A 87 11.11 -1.11 22.30
CA LYS A 87 10.44 -0.08 23.10
C LYS A 87 9.05 0.21 22.52
N ALA A 88 8.02 -0.12 23.29
CA ALA A 88 6.65 0.29 23.01
C ALA A 88 6.57 1.81 22.88
N LEU A 89 6.01 2.30 21.77
CA LEU A 89 5.81 3.72 21.53
C LEU A 89 4.84 4.26 22.61
N THR A 90 5.19 5.34 23.30
CA THR A 90 4.28 5.99 24.25
C THR A 90 3.15 6.70 23.50
N ARG A 91 2.07 7.07 24.21
CA ARG A 91 0.95 7.84 23.63
C ARG A 91 1.46 9.13 22.98
N ASP A 92 2.25 9.92 23.71
CA ASP A 92 2.79 11.20 23.23
C ASP A 92 3.74 10.98 22.06
N GLY A 93 4.59 9.95 22.13
CA GLY A 93 5.46 9.59 21.00
C GLY A 93 4.68 9.17 19.75
N ALA A 94 3.52 8.52 19.91
CA ALA A 94 2.66 8.20 18.77
C ALA A 94 2.02 9.45 18.15
N ALA A 95 1.60 10.42 18.96
CA ALA A 95 1.11 11.71 18.48
C ALA A 95 2.19 12.44 17.67
N ASP A 96 3.39 12.58 18.22
CA ASP A 96 4.49 13.29 17.58
C ASP A 96 4.92 12.61 16.25
N VAL A 97 4.96 11.26 16.21
CA VAL A 97 5.23 10.52 14.96
C VAL A 97 4.17 10.81 13.90
N LEU A 98 2.89 10.82 14.29
CA LEU A 98 1.79 11.12 13.36
C LEU A 98 1.84 12.57 12.87
N GLU A 99 2.20 13.52 13.72
CA GLU A 99 2.40 14.92 13.32
C GLU A 99 3.56 15.07 12.34
N ASP A 100 4.71 14.44 12.61
CA ASP A 100 5.85 14.42 11.68
C ASP A 100 5.46 13.84 10.31
N LEU A 101 4.70 12.74 10.30
CA LEU A 101 4.18 12.13 9.07
C LEU A 101 3.20 13.07 8.35
N LEU A 102 2.33 13.76 9.09
CA LEU A 102 1.39 14.71 8.52
C LEU A 102 2.11 15.86 7.84
N VAL A 103 3.15 16.41 8.47
CA VAL A 103 3.97 17.48 7.90
C VAL A 103 4.66 16.99 6.62
N ALA A 104 5.30 15.82 6.65
CA ALA A 104 5.98 15.27 5.47
C ALA A 104 5.05 14.98 4.30
N TYR A 105 3.81 14.52 4.56
CA TYR A 105 2.82 14.27 3.51
C TYR A 105 2.04 15.50 3.07
N SER A 106 2.05 16.57 3.86
CA SER A 106 1.45 17.86 3.49
C SER A 106 2.42 18.76 2.71
N ASP A 107 3.66 18.33 2.52
CA ASP A 107 4.65 19.05 1.72
C ASP A 107 4.18 19.20 0.27
N ALA A 108 4.31 20.41 -0.26
CA ALA A 108 3.84 20.76 -1.60
C ALA A 108 4.52 19.90 -2.68
N ASP A 109 5.81 19.62 -2.52
CA ASP A 109 6.58 18.80 -3.47
C ASP A 109 6.17 17.32 -3.41
N PHE A 110 5.76 16.83 -2.23
CA PHE A 110 5.21 15.49 -2.09
C PHE A 110 3.83 15.41 -2.76
N LEU A 111 2.92 16.34 -2.43
CA LEU A 111 1.57 16.38 -2.99
C LEU A 111 1.58 16.50 -4.52
N GLN A 112 2.43 17.34 -5.10
CA GLN A 112 2.57 17.45 -6.56
C GLN A 112 3.01 16.12 -7.20
N ARG A 113 3.93 15.38 -6.57
CA ARG A 113 4.39 14.07 -7.06
C ARG A 113 3.27 13.02 -6.99
N VAL A 114 2.50 13.01 -5.90
CA VAL A 114 1.35 12.11 -5.73
C VAL A 114 0.24 12.43 -6.73
N ASP A 115 -0.09 13.71 -6.92
CA ASP A 115 -1.10 14.16 -7.88
C ASP A 115 -0.68 13.81 -9.31
N LYS A 116 0.59 14.02 -9.66
CA LYS A 116 1.14 13.60 -10.95
C LYS A 116 1.01 12.08 -11.13
N LEU A 117 1.43 11.30 -10.13
CA LEU A 117 1.34 9.85 -10.16
C LEU A 117 -0.10 9.38 -10.42
N SER A 118 -1.10 10.00 -9.77
CA SER A 118 -2.51 9.62 -9.94
C SER A 118 -3.00 9.80 -11.39
N ARG A 119 -2.52 10.85 -12.08
CA ARG A 119 -2.81 11.11 -13.49
C ARG A 119 -2.06 10.14 -14.41
N ASP A 120 -0.80 9.87 -14.11
CA ASP A 120 0.06 8.99 -14.90
C ASP A 120 -0.49 7.55 -14.96
N VAL A 121 -1.11 7.07 -13.87
CA VAL A 121 -1.77 5.76 -13.80
C VAL A 121 -3.26 5.79 -14.17
N ALA A 122 -3.73 6.89 -14.80
CA ALA A 122 -5.12 7.08 -15.20
C ALA A 122 -6.15 6.79 -14.07
N PHE A 123 -5.78 7.12 -12.83
CA PHE A 123 -6.58 6.87 -11.63
C PHE A 123 -6.92 5.39 -11.35
N ASP A 124 -6.11 4.45 -11.86
CA ASP A 124 -6.14 3.05 -11.42
C ASP A 124 -5.60 2.97 -10.00
N ALA A 125 -6.49 2.67 -9.05
CA ALA A 125 -6.15 2.67 -7.63
C ALA A 125 -5.19 1.53 -7.22
N LEU A 126 -5.14 0.40 -7.94
CA LEU A 126 -4.18 -0.68 -7.64
C LEU A 126 -2.78 -0.31 -8.09
N GLU A 127 -2.63 0.18 -9.32
CA GLU A 127 -1.34 0.64 -9.83
C GLU A 127 -0.85 1.87 -9.06
N PHE A 128 -1.75 2.81 -8.73
CA PHE A 128 -1.44 3.94 -7.86
C PHE A 128 -0.86 3.50 -6.51
N ALA A 129 -1.52 2.56 -5.81
CA ALA A 129 -1.06 2.10 -4.51
C ALA A 129 0.34 1.46 -4.55
N LYS A 130 0.66 0.71 -5.62
CA LYS A 130 2.01 0.12 -5.81
C LYS A 130 3.09 1.20 -5.91
N HIS A 131 2.85 2.22 -6.72
CA HIS A 131 3.81 3.31 -6.92
C HIS A 131 3.89 4.27 -5.73
N LEU A 132 2.75 4.52 -5.07
CA LEU A 132 2.67 5.37 -3.90
C LEU A 132 3.54 4.83 -2.76
N ALA A 133 3.58 3.51 -2.56
CA ALA A 133 4.39 2.89 -1.51
C ALA A 133 5.88 3.27 -1.59
N ARG A 134 6.41 3.46 -2.80
CA ARG A 134 7.80 3.90 -2.99
C ARG A 134 7.98 5.38 -2.64
N LEU A 135 7.08 6.23 -3.14
CA LEU A 135 7.12 7.68 -2.86
C LEU A 135 6.94 7.97 -1.38
N SER A 136 6.00 7.29 -0.72
CA SER A 136 5.74 7.46 0.71
C SER A 136 6.94 7.03 1.54
N PHE A 137 7.62 5.94 1.15
CA PHE A 137 8.81 5.48 1.84
C PHE A 137 9.95 6.50 1.82
N GLU A 138 10.19 7.17 0.68
CA GLU A 138 11.20 8.24 0.57
C GLU A 138 10.92 9.39 1.56
N ALA A 139 9.66 9.79 1.73
CA ALA A 139 9.24 10.80 2.71
C ALA A 139 9.31 10.30 4.17
N GLN A 140 9.10 8.99 4.40
CA GLN A 140 9.15 8.38 5.74
C GLN A 140 10.57 8.17 6.26
N GLN A 141 11.57 7.98 5.40
CA GLN A 141 12.96 7.70 5.79
C GLN A 141 13.54 8.66 6.86
N PRO A 142 13.44 9.99 6.74
CA PRO A 142 13.94 10.89 7.78
C PRO A 142 13.22 10.72 9.12
N ILE A 143 11.91 10.43 9.09
CA ILE A 143 11.08 10.21 10.28
C ILE A 143 11.47 8.90 10.96
N LEU A 144 11.63 7.81 10.20
CA LEU A 144 12.07 6.52 10.73
C LEU A 144 13.39 6.67 11.50
N LYS A 145 14.38 7.34 10.90
CA LYS A 145 15.67 7.62 11.55
C LYS A 145 15.53 8.47 12.81
N LYS A 146 14.70 9.53 12.75
CA LYS A 146 14.43 10.43 13.89
C LYS A 146 13.89 9.66 15.09
N TRP A 147 13.01 8.69 14.84
CA TRP A 147 12.34 7.90 15.87
C TRP A 147 13.04 6.58 16.22
N GLY A 148 14.26 6.36 15.70
CA GLY A 148 15.05 5.17 16.00
C GLY A 148 14.55 3.89 15.33
N PHE A 149 13.67 3.99 14.34
CA PHE A 149 13.32 2.87 13.46
C PHE A 149 14.39 2.71 12.37
N GLU A 150 14.55 1.48 11.90
CA GLU A 150 15.41 1.23 10.74
C GLU A 150 14.83 1.94 9.50
N ALA A 151 15.68 2.60 8.70
CA ALA A 151 15.29 3.21 7.43
C ALA A 151 15.09 2.16 6.32
N SER A 152 14.32 1.11 6.64
CA SER A 152 14.01 -0.05 5.81
C SER A 152 12.50 -0.25 5.74
N ILE A 153 12.04 -1.10 4.81
CA ILE A 153 10.61 -1.48 4.73
C ILE A 153 10.18 -2.18 6.03
N THR A 154 11.07 -2.96 6.65
CA THR A 154 10.84 -3.61 7.93
C THR A 154 10.61 -2.58 9.04
N GLY A 155 11.48 -1.57 9.18
CA GLY A 155 11.30 -0.51 10.17
C GLY A 155 10.02 0.32 9.95
N ALA A 156 9.61 0.54 8.70
CA ALA A 156 8.33 1.18 8.39
C ALA A 156 7.12 0.33 8.84
N GLN A 157 7.20 -0.99 8.71
CA GLN A 157 6.17 -1.91 9.21
C GLN A 157 6.12 -1.94 10.73
N GLU A 158 7.28 -1.95 11.40
CA GLU A 158 7.38 -1.88 12.86
C GLU A 158 6.77 -0.58 13.39
N MET A 159 7.11 0.57 12.80
CA MET A 159 6.51 1.86 13.13
C MET A 159 4.99 1.83 12.95
N LYS A 160 4.50 1.28 11.84
CA LYS A 160 3.05 1.16 11.59
C LYS A 160 2.35 0.27 12.60
N GLN A 161 2.98 -0.83 13.02
CA GLN A 161 2.44 -1.72 14.04
C GLN A 161 2.38 -1.03 15.41
N ALA A 162 3.44 -0.33 15.80
CA ALA A 162 3.49 0.44 17.05
C ALA A 162 2.41 1.53 17.09
N LEU A 163 2.22 2.26 15.98
CA LEU A 163 1.15 3.24 15.84
C LEU A 163 -0.24 2.60 15.96
N LYS A 164 -0.46 1.47 15.27
CA LYS A 164 -1.75 0.76 15.30
C LYS A 164 -2.15 0.35 16.72
N GLU A 165 -1.20 -0.12 17.52
CA GLU A 165 -1.45 -0.50 18.92
C GLU A 165 -1.92 0.67 19.77
N GLN A 166 -1.39 1.87 19.52
CA GLN A 166 -1.81 3.09 20.23
C GLN A 166 -3.13 3.64 19.69
N THR A 167 -3.32 3.68 18.37
CA THR A 167 -4.57 4.21 17.77
C THR A 167 -5.80 3.36 18.09
N GLN A 168 -5.63 2.07 18.39
CA GLN A 168 -6.75 1.23 18.83
C GLN A 168 -7.27 1.58 20.22
N ARG A 169 -6.46 2.26 21.04
CA ARG A 169 -6.79 2.62 22.43
C ARG A 169 -7.26 4.07 22.57
N ASP A 170 -6.91 4.93 21.62
CA ASP A 170 -7.14 6.36 21.69
C ASP A 170 -7.79 6.89 20.41
N THR A 171 -9.01 7.40 20.54
CA THR A 171 -9.80 7.96 19.45
C THR A 171 -9.18 9.23 18.87
N GLU A 172 -8.50 10.05 19.67
CA GLU A 172 -7.83 11.27 19.17
C GLU A 172 -6.67 10.90 18.22
N LEU A 173 -5.90 9.88 18.58
CA LEU A 173 -4.83 9.33 17.72
C LEU A 173 -5.40 8.66 16.47
N GLU A 174 -6.56 8.01 16.57
CA GLU A 174 -7.26 7.46 15.40
C GLU A 174 -7.65 8.54 14.41
N GLU A 175 -8.22 9.67 14.87
CA GLU A 175 -8.54 10.80 14.01
C GLU A 175 -7.30 11.41 13.35
N LEU A 176 -6.20 11.55 14.09
CA LEU A 176 -4.94 12.06 13.56
C LEU A 176 -4.35 11.08 12.52
N SER A 177 -4.37 9.78 12.79
CA SER A 177 -3.98 8.73 11.85
C SER A 177 -4.82 8.74 10.57
N ASN A 178 -6.13 9.03 10.68
CA ASN A 178 -7.00 9.22 9.54
C ASN A 178 -6.63 10.47 8.72
N LYS A 179 -6.23 11.57 9.36
CA LYS A 179 -5.72 12.78 8.66
C LYS A 179 -4.43 12.48 7.90
N VAL A 180 -3.47 11.80 8.55
CA VAL A 180 -2.22 11.35 7.91
C VAL A 180 -2.52 10.43 6.72
N SER A 181 -3.46 9.50 6.91
CA SER A 181 -3.88 8.58 5.86
C SER A 181 -4.55 9.29 4.69
N ARG A 182 -5.19 10.45 4.88
CA ARG A 182 -5.73 11.24 3.77
C ARG A 182 -4.63 12.03 3.05
N ALA A 183 -3.75 12.69 3.81
CA ALA A 183 -2.63 13.46 3.25
C ALA A 183 -1.69 12.60 2.38
N LEU A 184 -1.47 11.34 2.78
CA LEU A 184 -0.68 10.38 2.02
C LEU A 184 -1.18 10.17 0.58
N TYR A 185 -2.48 10.30 0.33
CA TYR A 185 -3.10 9.99 -0.97
C TYR A 185 -3.25 11.23 -1.88
N GLY A 186 -2.65 12.36 -1.51
CA GLY A 186 -2.60 13.57 -2.32
C GLY A 186 -3.74 14.54 -2.03
N SER A 187 -4.04 15.39 -3.02
CA SER A 187 -5.07 16.42 -2.86
C SER A 187 -6.48 15.82 -2.74
N PRO A 188 -7.36 16.43 -1.90
CA PRO A 188 -8.75 15.96 -1.74
C PRO A 188 -9.55 16.04 -3.05
N ASP A 189 -9.15 16.89 -3.99
CA ASP A 189 -9.83 17.08 -5.27
C ASP A 189 -9.80 15.83 -6.16
N LEU A 190 -8.78 14.98 -6.01
CA LEU A 190 -8.61 13.78 -6.84
C LEU A 190 -9.28 12.54 -6.22
N MET A 191 -9.72 12.61 -4.96
CA MET A 191 -10.46 11.56 -4.25
C MET A 191 -9.77 10.18 -4.29
N MET A 192 -8.43 10.16 -4.36
CA MET A 192 -7.67 8.91 -4.47
C MET A 192 -7.75 8.08 -3.18
N TYR A 193 -7.86 8.74 -2.03
CA TYR A 193 -8.09 8.09 -0.74
C TYR A 193 -9.37 7.26 -0.78
N GLU A 194 -10.50 7.85 -1.19
CA GLU A 194 -11.80 7.18 -1.23
C GLU A 194 -11.80 6.03 -2.24
N ARG A 195 -11.18 6.22 -3.40
CA ARG A 195 -11.07 5.17 -4.44
C ARG A 195 -10.31 3.95 -3.92
N VAL A 196 -9.16 4.16 -3.27
CA VAL A 196 -8.35 3.06 -2.74
C VAL A 196 -9.05 2.42 -1.55
N LYS A 197 -9.64 3.22 -0.66
CA LYS A 197 -10.39 2.72 0.49
C LYS A 197 -11.56 1.82 0.06
N LEU A 198 -12.34 2.24 -0.94
CA LEU A 198 -13.44 1.43 -1.47
C LEU A 198 -12.99 0.08 -2.05
N LEU A 199 -11.76 0.00 -2.60
CA LEU A 199 -11.21 -1.28 -3.07
C LEU A 199 -10.80 -2.20 -1.92
N LEU A 200 -10.32 -1.65 -0.81
CA LEU A 200 -9.90 -2.43 0.35
C LEU A 200 -11.08 -2.86 1.23
N ASP A 201 -12.11 -2.02 1.32
CA ASP A 201 -13.32 -2.26 2.12
C ASP A 201 -14.34 -3.15 1.39
N VAL A 202 -14.03 -3.69 0.19
CA VAL A 202 -14.92 -4.65 -0.46
C VAL A 202 -15.11 -5.82 0.50
N PRO A 203 -16.33 -6.04 1.04
CA PRO A 203 -16.57 -7.13 1.94
C PRO A 203 -16.13 -8.38 1.21
N LYS A 204 -15.16 -9.12 1.78
CA LYS A 204 -14.85 -10.47 1.31
C LYS A 204 -16.21 -11.14 1.28
N LYS A 205 -16.70 -11.45 0.07
CA LYS A 205 -17.96 -12.17 -0.06
C LYS A 205 -17.71 -13.49 0.63
N ASP A 206 -18.15 -13.57 1.90
CA ASP A 206 -18.13 -14.79 2.68
C ASP A 206 -18.77 -15.83 1.77
N GLY A 207 -17.99 -16.89 1.53
CA GLY A 207 -18.21 -17.81 0.44
C GLY A 207 -19.68 -18.17 0.33
N VAL A 208 -20.23 -17.97 -0.87
CA VAL A 208 -21.30 -18.86 -1.31
C VAL A 208 -20.73 -20.26 -1.15
N PRO A 209 -21.33 -21.11 -0.30
CA PRO A 209 -20.80 -22.44 0.02
C PRO A 209 -20.64 -23.32 -1.21
#